data_AF-A0A392VUU3-F1
#
_entry.id   AF-A0A392VUU3-F1
#
_cell.length_a   1.000
_cell.length_b   1.000
_cell.length_c   1.000
_cell.angle_alpha   90.00
_cell.angle_beta   90.00
_cell.angle_gamma   90.00
#
_symmetry.space_group_name_H-M   'P 1'
#
loop_
_entity.id
_entity.type
_entity.pdbx_description
1 polymer ?
#
loop_
_entity_poly.entity_id
_entity_poly.type
_entity_poly.pdbx_seq_one_letter_code
_entity_poly.pdbx_strand_id
1 'polypeptide(L)' 'MTLVLADRTKVYPHRILEDVLVRVDGTIFPADFVIMDIEEDEEAPILLGRPFLTTGKALIDME' A
#
# COMPACT_ATOMS: atom_id res chain seq x y z
N MET A 1 -9.51 0.57 -13.26
CA MET A 1 -9.41 -0.37 -12.12
C MET A 1 -10.35 0.11 -11.02
N THR A 2 -10.97 -0.79 -10.26
CA THR A 2 -11.86 -0.45 -9.14
C THR A 2 -11.48 -1.32 -7.95
N LEU A 3 -11.33 -0.72 -6.77
CA LEU A 3 -11.07 -1.42 -5.52
C LEU A 3 -12.38 -1.65 -4.77
N VAL A 4 -12.49 -2.80 -4.10
CA VAL A 4 -13.60 -3.11 -3.20
C VAL A 4 -13.03 -3.23 -1.80
N LEU A 5 -13.44 -2.32 -0.92
CA LEU A 5 -13.01 -2.31 0.48
C LEU A 5 -13.74 -3.40 1.29
N ALA A 6 -13.30 -3.62 2.53
CA ALA A 6 -13.86 -4.66 3.40
C ALA A 6 -15.36 -4.44 3.72
N ASP A 7 -15.79 -3.19 3.77
CA ASP A 7 -17.19 -2.77 3.92
C ASP A 7 -18.01 -2.90 2.62
N ARG A 8 -17.39 -3.38 1.54
CA ARG A 8 -17.94 -3.50 0.18
C ARG A 8 -18.13 -2.18 -0.57
N THR A 9 -17.63 -1.08 -0.05
CA THR A 9 -17.59 0.20 -0.77
C THR A 9 -16.64 0.07 -1.96
N LYS A 10 -17.06 0.64 -3.10
CA LYS A 10 -16.24 0.68 -4.31
C LYS A 10 -15.50 2.00 -4.38
N VAL A 11 -14.18 1.93 -4.44
CA VAL A 11 -13.31 3.11 -4.58
C VAL A 11 -12.63 3.08 -5.94
N TYR A 12 -12.61 4.24 -6.59
CA TYR A 12 -11.88 4.45 -7.83
C TYR A 12 -10.54 5.09 -7.49
N PRO A 13 -9.40 4.48 -7.88
CA PRO A 13 -8.10 5.11 -7.74
C PRO A 13 -8.06 6.49 -8.38
N HIS A 14 -7.50 7.47 -7.68
CA HIS A 14 -7.19 8.77 -8.25
C HIS A 14 -6.00 8.67 -9.22
N ARG A 15 -4.96 7.94 -8.81
CA ARG A 15 -3.74 7.73 -9.61
C ARG A 15 -3.07 6.41 -9.24
N ILE A 16 -2.26 5.89 -10.15
CA ILE A 16 -1.28 4.83 -9.87
C ILE A 16 0.11 5.47 -9.99
N LEU A 17 0.95 5.27 -8.98
CA LEU A 17 2.38 5.61 -9.03
C LEU A 17 3.14 4.32 -9.26
N GLU A 18 3.87 4.25 -10.37
CA GLU A 18 4.65 3.08 -10.77
C GLU A 18 6.13 3.31 -10.45
N ASP A 19 6.87 2.23 -10.19
CA ASP A 19 8.33 2.22 -10.00
C ASP A 19 8.84 3.13 -8.86
N VAL A 20 8.07 3.24 -7.78
CA VAL A 20 8.45 4.05 -6.61
C VAL A 20 9.49 3.32 -5.77
N LEU A 21 10.59 3.99 -5.45
CA LEU A 21 11.62 3.48 -4.53
C LEU A 21 11.24 3.79 -3.08
N VAL A 22 10.95 2.75 -2.31
CA VAL A 22 10.57 2.84 -0.89
C VAL A 22 11.76 2.43 -0.03
N ARG A 23 12.15 3.29 0.92
CA ARG A 23 13.19 2.97 1.89
C ARG A 23 12.57 2.44 3.18
N VAL A 24 12.91 1.21 3.57
CA VAL A 24 12.52 0.58 4.83
C VAL A 24 13.78 0.11 5.53
N ASP A 25 14.02 0.62 6.74
CA ASP A 25 15.19 0.28 7.58
C ASP A 25 16.53 0.23 6.82
N GLY A 26 16.81 1.27 6.03
CA GLY A 26 18.05 1.36 5.24
C GLY A 26 18.09 0.58 3.93
N THR A 27 17.12 -0.31 3.68
CA THR A 27 17.00 -1.07 2.43
C THR A 27 15.99 -0.40 1.50
N ILE A 28 16.21 -0.49 0.18
CA ILE A 28 15.34 0.10 -0.83
C ILE A 28 14.59 -1.01 -1.58
N PHE A 29 13.27 -0.86 -1.70
CA PHE A 29 12.38 -1.76 -2.44
C PHE A 29 11.63 -1.01 -3.52
N PRO A 30 11.55 -1.53 -4.75
CA PRO A 30 10.65 -1.01 -5.76
C PRO A 30 9.20 -1.39 -5.42
N ALA A 31 8.26 -0.47 -5.62
CA ALA A 31 6.85 -0.68 -5.36
C ALA A 31 5.98 0.23 -6.23
N ASP A 32 4.79 -0.28 -6.57
CA ASP A 32 3.73 0.54 -7.14
C ASP A 32 2.72 0.90 -6.05
N PHE A 33 2.18 2.12 -6.11
CA PHE A 33 1.16 2.61 -5.18
C PHE A 33 -0.10 3.02 -5.90
N VAL A 34 -1.23 2.74 -5.26
CA VAL A 34 -2.54 3.23 -5.68
C VAL A 34 -2.89 4.41 -4.79
N ILE A 35 -3.04 5.60 -5.38
CA ILE A 35 -3.48 6.81 -4.69
C ILE A 35 -5.01 6.83 -4.72
N MET A 36 -5.63 6.98 -3.57
CA MET A 36 -7.08 7.06 -3.40
C MET A 36 -7.45 8.42 -2.82
N ASP A 37 -8.62 8.93 -3.21
CA ASP A 37 -9.23 10.15 -2.65
C ASP A 37 -10.32 9.71 -1.66
N ILE A 38 -9.88 9.35 -0.45
CA ILE A 38 -10.73 8.89 0.67
C ILE A 38 -10.32 9.63 1.94
N GLU A 39 -11.15 9.57 2.98
CA GLU A 39 -10.77 10.06 4.31
C GLU A 39 -9.50 9.34 4.78
N GLU A 40 -8.45 10.11 5.07
CA GLU A 40 -7.15 9.59 5.50
C GLU A 40 -7.24 9.14 6.95
N ASP A 41 -6.71 7.95 7.22
CA ASP A 41 -6.42 7.52 8.58
C ASP A 41 -5.06 8.11 8.99
N GLU A 42 -5.07 9.11 9.86
CA GLU A 42 -3.83 9.78 10.34
C GLU A 42 -2.87 8.81 11.04
N GLU A 43 -3.36 7.71 11.61
CA GLU A 43 -2.53 6.70 12.27
C GLU A 43 -1.88 5.74 11.25
N ALA A 44 -2.51 5.55 10.08
CA ALA A 44 -2.07 4.61 9.04
C ALA A 44 -2.22 5.19 7.62
N PRO A 45 -1.43 6.21 7.24
CA PRO A 45 -1.57 6.91 5.96
C PRO A 45 -1.17 6.05 4.74
N ILE A 46 -0.52 4.89 4.96
CA ILE A 46 -0.05 4.00 3.89
C ILE A 46 -0.45 2.55 4.20
N LEU A 47 -1.14 1.92 3.25
CA LEU A 47 -1.48 0.50 3.29
C LEU A 47 -0.47 -0.33 2.49
N LEU A 48 0.28 -1.20 3.16
CA LEU A 48 1.21 -2.12 2.51
C LEU A 48 0.49 -3.41 2.11
N GLY A 49 0.23 -3.56 0.82
CA GLY A 49 -0.34 -4.78 0.28
C GLY A 49 0.60 -5.98 0.38
N ARG A 50 0.02 -7.19 0.33
CA ARG A 50 0.77 -8.46 0.23
C ARG A 50 1.85 -8.48 -0.86
N PRO A 51 1.66 -7.88 -2.05
CA PRO A 51 2.72 -7.84 -3.05
C PRO A 51 4.00 -7.16 -2.54
N PHE A 52 3.88 -6.00 -1.89
CA PHE A 52 5.03 -5.29 -1.32
C PHE A 52 5.71 -6.11 -0.21
N LEU A 53 4.92 -6.68 0.70
CA LEU A 53 5.42 -7.56 1.76
C LEU A 53 6.18 -8.77 1.17
N THR A 54 5.71 -9.31 0.04
CA THR A 54 6.37 -10.42 -0.65
C THR A 54 7.72 -9.99 -1.25
N THR A 55 7.81 -8.80 -1.85
CA THR A 55 9.07 -8.25 -2.41
C THR A 55 10.16 -8.17 -1.35
N GLY A 56 9.81 -7.70 -0.15
CA GLY A 56 10.74 -7.59 0.97
C GLY A 56 10.96 -8.88 1.76
N LYS A 57 10.28 -9.98 1.42
CA LYS A 57 10.20 -11.20 2.24
C LYS A 57 9.86 -10.89 3.70
N ALA A 58 8.90 -9.99 3.90
CA ALA A 58 8.54 -9.48 5.21
C ALA A 58 8.12 -10.62 6.15
N LEU A 59 8.64 -10.57 7.38
CA LEU A 59 8.17 -11.38 8.49
C LEU A 59 7.19 -10.51 9.29
N ILE A 60 5.97 -11.03 9.47
CA ILE A 60 4.95 -10.36 10.30
C ILE A 60 5.03 -11.00 11.68
N ASP A 61 5.60 -10.27 12.63
CA ASP A 61 5.55 -10.63 14.04
C ASP A 61 4.22 -10.19 14.64
N MET A 62 3.55 -11.09 15.36
CA MET A 62 2.21 -10.87 15.93
C MET A 62 2.21 -10.98 17.47
N GLU A 63 3.39 -11.02 18.10
CA GLU A 63 3.52 -11.08 19.57
C GLU A 63 2.69 -10.02 20.32
#